data_AF-A0A9E0U4Z3-F1
#
_entry.id   AF-A0A9E0U4Z3-F1
#
_cell.length_a   1.000
_cell.length_b   1.000
_cell.length_c   1.000
_cell.angle_alpha   90.00
_cell.angle_beta   90.00
_cell.angle_gamma   90.00
#
_symmetry.space_group_name_H-M   'P 1'
#
loop_
_entity.id
_entity.type
_entity.pdbx_description
1 polymer ?
#
loop_
_entity_poly.entity_id
_entity_poly.type
_entity_poly.pdbx_seq_one_letter_code
_entity_poly.pdbx_strand_id
1 'polypeptide(L)' 'MLLKRPKILIFDEAVSNLDQPTAEHFAKTINRLKGKATMIFITHQIPSGLQVNDVYHLGDSQHATRMEIMEQAAKN' A
#
# COMPACT_ATOMS: atom_id res chain seq x y z
N MET A 1 8.56 -12.37 9.59
CA MET A 1 9.22 -11.09 9.92
C MET A 1 8.19 -10.07 10.45
N LEU A 2 7.62 -10.30 11.63
CA LEU A 2 6.84 -9.32 12.42
C LEU A 2 7.19 -9.38 13.93
N LEU A 3 8.08 -10.30 14.32
CA LEU A 3 8.37 -10.60 15.73
C LEU A 3 9.14 -9.49 16.46
N LYS A 4 9.81 -8.58 15.74
CA LYS A 4 10.65 -7.53 16.35
C LYS A 4 10.00 -6.15 16.42
N ARG A 5 8.70 -6.02 16.08
CA ARG A 5 7.98 -4.73 16.05
C ARG A 5 8.80 -3.59 15.42
N PRO A 6 9.23 -3.73 14.15
CA PRO A 6 10.05 -2.71 13.51
C PRO A 6 9.27 -1.39 13.41
N LYS A 7 10.00 -0.26 13.55
CA LYS A 7 9.41 1.08 13.39
C LYS A 7 9.06 1.40 11.94
N ILE A 8 9.76 0.76 11.00
CA ILE A 8 9.59 0.94 9.55
C ILE A 8 9.46 -0.44 8.90
N LEU A 9 8.46 -0.60 8.04
CA LEU A 9 8.23 -1.76 7.20
C LEU A 9 8.27 -1.33 5.73
N ILE A 10 8.98 -2.09 4.90
CA ILE A 10 9.06 -1.86 3.46
C ILE A 10 8.53 -3.12 2.79
N PHE A 11 7.53 -2.95 1.93
CA PHE A 11 6.94 -4.00 1.11
C PHE A 11 7.31 -3.71 -0.35
N ASP A 12 8.17 -4.54 -0.91
CA ASP A 12 8.62 -4.42 -2.30
C ASP A 12 7.95 -5.52 -3.13
N GLU A 13 7.07 -5.11 -4.04
CA GLU A 13 6.29 -5.99 -4.93
C GLU A 13 5.55 -7.14 -4.21
N ALA A 14 5.18 -6.94 -2.93
CA ALA A 14 4.68 -8.00 -2.05
C ALA A 14 3.31 -8.58 -2.46
N VAL A 15 2.60 -7.94 -3.39
CA VAL A 15 1.27 -8.33 -3.86
C VAL A 15 1.22 -8.67 -5.35
N SER A 16 2.34 -8.58 -6.08
CA SER A 16 2.38 -8.68 -7.55
C SER A 16 1.97 -10.06 -8.10
N ASN A 17 2.14 -11.12 -7.32
CA ASN A 17 1.77 -12.50 -7.68
C ASN A 17 0.48 -12.98 -7.02
N LEU A 18 -0.28 -12.09 -6.38
CA LEU A 18 -1.54 -12.43 -5.73
C LEU A 18 -2.72 -12.15 -6.67
N ASP A 19 -3.72 -13.01 -6.63
CA ASP A 19 -5.01 -12.66 -7.23
C ASP A 19 -5.68 -11.51 -6.46
N GLN A 20 -6.63 -10.84 -7.10
CA GLN A 20 -7.28 -9.67 -6.51
C GLN A 20 -7.89 -9.96 -5.12
N PRO A 21 -8.63 -11.08 -4.89
CA PRO A 21 -9.14 -11.41 -3.55
C PRO A 21 -8.04 -11.56 -2.50
N THR A 22 -6.92 -12.20 -2.84
CA THR A 22 -5.81 -12.42 -1.90
C THR A 22 -5.05 -11.11 -1.64
N ALA A 23 -4.88 -10.25 -2.64
CA ALA A 23 -4.30 -8.92 -2.47
C ALA A 23 -5.16 -8.04 -1.54
N GLU A 24 -6.49 -8.12 -1.65
CA GLU A 24 -7.41 -7.43 -0.74
C GLU A 24 -7.35 -7.99 0.69
N HIS A 25 -7.21 -9.31 0.83
CA HIS A 25 -7.02 -9.94 2.14
C HIS A 25 -5.70 -9.50 2.78
N PHE A 26 -4.63 -9.42 2.00
CA PHE A 26 -3.34 -8.88 2.42
C PHE A 26 -3.51 -7.42 2.89
N ALA A 27 -4.16 -6.56 2.10
CA ALA A 27 -4.40 -5.17 2.46
C ALA A 27 -5.14 -5.03 3.80
N LYS A 28 -6.22 -5.80 4.00
CA LYS A 28 -6.96 -5.85 5.28
C LYS A 28 -6.08 -6.23 6.47
N THR A 29 -5.12 -7.13 6.27
CA THR A 29 -4.19 -7.55 7.32
C THR A 29 -3.18 -6.45 7.64
N ILE A 30 -2.58 -5.84 6.62
CA ILE A 30 -1.56 -4.80 6.82
C ILE A 30 -2.16 -3.50 7.37
N ASN A 31 -3.40 -3.16 7.02
CA ASN A 31 -4.08 -1.98 7.59
C ASN A 31 -4.13 -2.00 9.13
N ARG A 32 -4.08 -3.18 9.78
CA ARG A 32 -4.03 -3.30 11.25
C ARG A 32 -2.72 -2.80 11.89
N LEU A 33 -1.70 -2.57 11.06
CA LEU A 33 -0.40 -2.02 11.44
C LEU A 33 -0.32 -0.49 11.23
N LYS A 34 -1.32 0.11 10.57
CA LYS A 34 -1.40 1.57 10.41
C LYS A 34 -1.38 2.25 11.79
N GLY A 35 -0.53 3.27 11.93
CA GLY A 35 -0.30 3.98 13.19
C GLY A 35 0.61 3.26 14.19
N LYS A 36 1.01 2.00 13.95
CA LYS A 36 1.96 1.26 14.81
C LYS A 36 3.37 1.23 14.24
N ALA A 37 3.49 1.30 12.91
CA ALA A 37 4.75 1.40 12.19
C ALA A 37 4.56 2.28 10.95
N THR A 38 5.62 2.94 10.51
CA THR A 38 5.68 3.57 9.19
C THR A 38 5.79 2.47 8.14
N MET A 39 4.97 2.52 7.10
CA MET A 39 4.93 1.50 6.06
C MET A 39 5.16 2.16 4.70
N ILE A 40 6.06 1.59 3.91
CA ILE A 40 6.33 1.99 2.53
C ILE A 40 6.00 0.81 1.62
N PHE A 41 5.20 1.05 0.60
CA PHE A 41 4.86 0.05 -0.42
C PHE A 41 5.44 0.49 -1.75
N ILE A 42 6.11 -0.43 -2.42
CA ILE A 42 6.57 -0.31 -3.80
C ILE A 42 5.78 -1.37 -4.57
N THR A 43 4.91 -0.93 -5.47
CA THR A 43 4.01 -1.83 -6.20
C THR A 43 3.54 -1.17 -7.49
N HIS A 44 3.35 -1.98 -8.53
CA HIS A 44 2.70 -1.56 -9.77
C HIS A 44 1.18 -1.38 -9.62
N GLN A 45 0.55 -2.10 -8.69
CA GLN A 45 -0.89 -2.03 -8.44
C GLN A 45 -1.17 -1.86 -6.95
N ILE A 46 -1.99 -0.87 -6.61
CA ILE A 46 -2.40 -0.61 -5.24
C ILE A 46 -3.75 -1.33 -5.01
N PRO A 47 -3.84 -2.29 -4.08
CA PRO A 47 -5.12 -2.90 -3.72
C PRO A 47 -6.10 -1.82 -3.24
N SER A 48 -7.36 -1.92 -3.66
CA SER A 48 -8.38 -0.89 -3.37
C SER A 48 -8.64 -0.72 -1.87
N GLY A 49 -8.54 -1.81 -1.10
CA GLY A 49 -8.68 -1.79 0.35
C GLY A 49 -7.44 -1.30 1.11
N LEU A 50 -6.31 -1.00 0.45
CA LEU A 50 -5.09 -0.57 1.14
C LEU A 50 -5.21 0.89 1.60
N GLN A 51 -5.12 1.12 2.90
CA GLN A 51 -5.27 2.46 3.47
C GLN A 51 -3.94 3.20 3.55
N VAL A 52 -3.59 3.94 2.51
CA VAL A 52 -2.38 4.76 2.45
C VAL A 52 -2.63 6.21 2.89
N ASN A 53 -1.56 6.91 3.28
CA ASN A 53 -1.60 8.34 3.62
C ASN A 53 -1.20 9.21 2.43
N ASP A 54 -0.23 8.74 1.66
CA ASP A 54 0.32 9.41 0.49
C ASP A 54 0.59 8.36 -0.58
N VAL A 55 0.43 8.73 -1.84
CA VAL A 55 0.81 7.91 -3.00
C VAL A 55 1.75 8.73 -3.85
N TYR A 56 2.85 8.12 -4.26
CA TYR A 56 3.82 8.73 -5.18
C TYR A 56 3.92 7.84 -6.42
N HIS A 57 3.80 8.45 -7.59
CA HIS A 57 4.07 7.80 -8.85
C HIS A 57 5.51 8.12 -9.29
N LEU A 58 6.28 7.07 -9.55
CA LEU A 58 7.62 7.15 -10.12
C LEU A 58 7.50 6.82 -11.61
N GLY A 59 7.57 7.85 -12.47
CA GLY A 59 7.56 7.73 -13.93
C GLY A 59 8.90 8.14 -14.54
N ASP A 60 8.90 8.38 -15.86
CA ASP A 60 10.12 8.71 -16.63
C ASP A 60 10.73 10.08 -16.29
N SER A 61 10.00 10.93 -15.57
CA SER A 61 10.57 12.17 -15.03
C SER A 61 11.47 11.85 -13.83
N GLN A 62 12.61 12.53 -13.71
CA GLN A 62 13.53 12.40 -12.56
C GLN A 62 12.91 12.76 -11.18
N HIS A 63 11.63 13.13 -11.13
CA HIS A 63 10.91 13.54 -9.94
C HIS A 63 9.70 12.63 -9.69
N ALA A 64 9.49 12.26 -8.44
CA ALA A 64 8.28 11.58 -7.99
C ALA A 64 7.11 12.56 -7.97
N THR A 65 5.97 12.17 -8.55
CA THR A 65 4.75 12.97 -8.51
C THR A 65 3.82 12.43 -7.44
N ARG A 66 3.43 13.28 -6.49
CA ARG A 66 2.41 12.93 -5.49
C ARG A 66 1.05 12.83 -6.19
N MET A 67 0.38 11.70 -6.01
CA MET A 67 -0.96 11.45 -6.56
C MET A 67 -2.01 11.83 -5.52
N GLU A 68 -3.11 12.44 -5.97
CA GLU A 68 -4.30 12.60 -5.12
C GLU A 68 -5.02 11.25 -5.02
N ILE A 69 -5.27 10.82 -3.78
CA ILE A 69 -6.07 9.62 -3.51
C ILE A 69 -7.52 10.04 -3.66
N MET A 70 -8.15 9.68 -4.77
CA MET A 70 -9.59 9.84 -4.92
C MET A 70 -10.28 8.72 -4.13
N GLU A 71 -11.04 9.06 -3.09
CA GLU A 71 -11.96 8.10 -2.48
C GLU A 71 -12.99 7.71 -3.55
N GLN A 72 -12.97 6.45 -4.00
CA GLN A 72 -14.08 5.94 -4.80
C GLN A 72 -15.31 5.96 -3.90
N ALA A 73 -16.25 6.86 -4.21
CA ALA A 73 -17.56 6.89 -3.59
C ALA A 73 -18.14 5.48 -3.67
N ALA A 74 -18.30 4.84 -2.50
CA ALA A 74 -18.97 3.58 -2.36
C ALA A 74 -20.35 3.72 -3.01
N LYS A 75 -20.52 3.12 -4.19
CA LYS A 75 -21.84 2.96 -4.78
C LYS A 75 -22.55 1.91 -3.93
N ASN A 76 -23.58 2.37 -3.22
CA ASN A 76 -24.57 1.58 -2.49
C ASN A 76 -25.06 0.38 -3.31
#